data_AF-A0A920J0Q6-F1
#
_entry.id   AF-A0A920J0Q6-F1
#
_cell.length_a   1.000
_cell.length_b   1.000
_cell.length_c   1.000
_cell.angle_alpha   90.00
_cell.angle_beta   90.00
_cell.angle_gamma   90.00
#
_symmetry.space_group_name_H-M   'P 1'
#
loop_
_entity.id
_entity.type
_entity.pdbx_description
1 polymer ?
#
loop_
_entity_poly.entity_id
_entity_poly.type
_entity_poly.pdbx_seq_one_letter_code
_entity_poly.pdbx_strand_id
1 'polypeptide(L)' 'MSISKGILEVLEKSSWIRKMFEEGIQLKQQYGEKNVFDLSLGNPLLEPPKKFKERINLPF' A
#
# COMPACT_ATOMS: atom_id res chain seq x y z
N MET A 1 -21.38 -17.33 6.01
CA MET A 1 -20.56 -17.11 4.80
C MET A 1 -19.82 -18.39 4.49
N SER A 2 -19.98 -18.96 3.30
CA SER A 2 -19.23 -20.14 2.86
C SER A 2 -17.93 -19.71 2.18
N ILE A 3 -16.93 -19.33 2.98
CA ILE A 3 -15.54 -19.14 2.51
C ILE A 3 -14.78 -20.44 2.78
N SER A 4 -13.89 -20.84 1.85
CA SER A 4 -13.04 -22.01 2.07
C SER A 4 -12.05 -21.73 3.21
N LYS A 5 -11.75 -22.76 4.04
CA LYS A 5 -10.80 -22.61 5.16
C LYS A 5 -9.44 -22.07 4.70
N GLY A 6 -8.94 -22.55 3.55
CA GLY A 6 -7.68 -22.08 2.98
C GLY A 6 -7.68 -20.60 2.61
N ILE A 7 -8.80 -20.08 2.07
CA ILE A 7 -8.92 -18.64 1.78
C ILE A 7 -8.96 -17.83 3.09
N LEU A 8 -9.66 -18.34 4.12
CA LEU A 8 -9.73 -17.68 5.43
C LEU A 8 -8.33 -17.50 6.03
N GLU A 9 -7.52 -18.56 6.04
CA GLU A 9 -6.16 -18.51 6.59
C GLU A 9 -5.23 -17.55 5.83
N VAL A 10 -5.37 -17.47 4.50
CA VAL A 10 -4.58 -16.53 3.68
C VAL A 10 -4.98 -15.09 3.98
N LEU A 11 -6.28 -14.81 4.15
CA LEU A 11 -6.76 -13.48 4.51
C LEU A 11 -6.25 -13.05 5.89
N GLU A 12 -6.25 -13.94 6.87
CA GLU A 12 -5.69 -13.67 8.20
C GLU A 12 -4.19 -13.36 8.16
N LYS A 13 -3.43 -14.07 7.31
CA LYS A 13 -1.97 -13.92 7.20
C LYS A 13 -1.51 -12.79 6.27
N SER A 14 -2.31 -12.38 5.29
CA SER A 14 -1.91 -11.39 4.26
C SER A 14 -1.90 -9.94 4.75
N SER A 15 -2.39 -9.67 5.97
CA SER A 15 -2.62 -8.30 6.47
C SER A 15 -1.39 -7.64 7.12
N TRP A 16 -0.23 -8.30 7.20
CA TRP A 16 0.92 -7.75 7.91
C TRP A 16 1.47 -6.46 7.29
N ILE A 17 1.57 -6.37 5.96
CA ILE A 17 2.03 -5.14 5.28
C ILE A 17 1.07 -3.98 5.56
N ARG A 18 -0.23 -4.24 5.46
CA ARG A 18 -1.27 -3.24 5.73
C ARG A 18 -1.23 -2.76 7.18
N LYS A 19 -1.10 -3.69 8.12
CA LYS A 19 -0.98 -3.39 9.55
C LYS A 19 0.25 -2.53 9.85
N MET A 20 1.40 -2.86 9.28
CA MET A 20 2.63 -2.08 9.45
C MET A 20 2.51 -0.67 8.86
N PHE A 21 1.83 -0.54 7.71
CA PHE A 21 1.55 0.77 7.12
C PHE A 21 0.63 1.63 7.99
N GLU A 22 -0.45 1.04 8.51
CA GLU A 22 -1.38 1.74 9.43
C GLU A 22 -0.69 2.17 10.74
N GLU A 23 0.15 1.30 11.31
CA GLU A 23 0.98 1.63 12.47
C GLU A 23 1.94 2.78 12.15
N GLY A 24 2.58 2.76 10.97
CA GLY A 24 3.44 3.84 10.50
C GLY A 24 2.73 5.19 10.46
N ILE A 25 1.45 5.23 10.05
CA ILE A 25 0.63 6.45 10.07
C ILE A 25 0.41 6.94 11.51
N GLN A 26 0.07 6.04 12.43
CA GLN A 26 -0.15 6.41 13.84
C GLN A 26 1.14 6.95 14.48
N LEU A 27 2.27 6.28 14.25
CA LEU A 27 3.58 6.73 14.72
C LEU A 27 3.95 8.09 14.14
N LYS A 28 3.67 8.36 12.86
CA LYS A 28 3.92 9.67 12.23
C LYS A 28 3.11 10.78 12.88
N GLN A 29 1.87 10.49 13.30
CA GLN A 29 1.03 11.47 14.04
C GLN A 29 1.59 11.73 15.45
N GLN A 30 2.07 10.70 16.13
CA GLN A 30 2.57 10.82 17.51
C GLN A 30 3.97 11.46 17.59
N TYR A 31 4.88 11.08 16.67
CA TYR A 31 6.30 11.44 16.75
C TYR A 31 6.74 12.38 15.63
N GLY A 32 5.87 12.69 14.67
CA GLY A 32 6.17 13.53 13.50
C GLY A 32 6.78 12.75 12.34
N GLU A 33 6.45 13.15 11.10
CA GLU A 33 6.84 12.43 9.88
C GLU A 33 8.35 12.19 9.73
N LYS A 34 9.19 13.13 10.18
CA LYS A 34 10.65 13.04 10.05
C LYS A 34 11.27 11.99 10.97
N ASN A 35 10.55 11.53 11.97
CA ASN A 35 11.05 10.58 12.99
C ASN A 35 10.60 9.14 12.73
N VAL A 36 9.84 8.89 11.65
CA VAL A 36 9.29 7.57 11.34
C VAL A 36 9.69 7.15 9.93
N PHE A 37 10.51 6.10 9.85
CA PHE A 37 10.96 5.51 8.60
C PHE A 37 10.05 4.34 8.21
N ASP A 38 9.01 4.66 7.45
CA ASP A 38 8.04 3.67 6.98
C ASP A 38 8.58 2.94 5.74
N LEU A 39 9.04 1.69 5.93
CA LEU A 39 9.54 0.79 4.89
C LEU A 39 8.57 -0.37 4.62
N SER A 40 7.29 -0.20 4.94
CA SER A 40 6.28 -1.27 4.86
C SER A 40 5.76 -1.51 3.43
N LEU A 41 5.46 -0.44 2.70
CA LEU A 41 4.89 -0.52 1.35
C LEU A 41 5.98 -0.62 0.28
N GLY A 42 5.75 -1.49 -0.71
CA GLY A 42 6.57 -1.62 -1.92
C GLY A 42 5.97 -0.92 -3.15
N ASN A 43 5.10 0.07 -2.96
CA ASN A 43 4.48 0.80 -4.06
C ASN A 43 5.51 1.71 -4.75
N PRO A 44 5.42 1.90 -6.08
CA PRO A 44 6.27 2.87 -6.78
C PRO A 44 6.12 4.27 -6.19
N LEU A 45 7.25 4.94 -5.95
CA LEU A 45 7.28 6.32 -5.45
C LEU A 45 7.32 7.36 -6.58
N LEU A 46 7.71 6.94 -7.79
CA LEU A 46 7.88 7.84 -8.92
C LEU A 46 6.61 7.89 -9.77
N GLU A 47 6.24 9.10 -10.16
CA GLU A 47 5.19 9.33 -11.15
C GLU A 47 5.52 8.61 -12.47
N PRO A 48 4.51 8.04 -13.15
CA PRO A 48 4.70 7.49 -14.49
C PRO A 48 5.25 8.54 -15.48
N PRO A 49 6.03 8.15 -16.50
CA PRO A 49 6.54 9.07 -17.51
C PRO A 49 5.42 9.85 -18.22
N LYS A 50 5.67 11.09 -18.65
CA LYS A 50 4.67 11.94 -19.34
C LYS A 50 4.00 11.23 -20.52
N LYS A 51 4.80 10.51 -21.31
CA LYS A 51 4.34 9.71 -22.46
C LYS A 51 3.26 8.68 -22.11
N PHE A 52 3.27 8.15 -20.89
CA PHE A 52 2.23 7.24 -20.40
C PHE A 52 0.88 7.96 -20.29
N LYS A 53 0.86 9.14 -19.69
CA LYS A 53 -0.36 9.97 -19.53
C LYS A 53 -0.88 10.48 -20.87
N GLU A 54 0.02 10.90 -21.76
CA GLU A 54 -0.34 11.32 -23.13
C GLU A 54 -1.06 10.21 -23.90
N ARG A 55 -0.58 8.97 -23.81
CA ARG A 55 -1.18 7.83 -24.53
C ARG A 55 -2.54 7.42 -23.99
N ILE A 56 -2.77 7.52 -22.67
CA ILE A 56 -4.07 7.20 -22.06
C ILE A 56 -5.15 8.22 -22.45
N ASN A 57 -4.78 9.47 -22.66
CA ASN A 57 -5.69 10.55 -23.00
C ASN A 57 -6.02 10.64 -24.50
N LEU A 58 -5.46 9.78 -25.35
CA LEU A 58 -5.77 9.73 -26.77
C LEU A 58 -6.97 8.80 -27.03
N PRO A 59 -7.95 9.19 -27.88
CA PRO A 59 -8.94 8.24 -28.37
C PRO A 59 -8.22 7.13 -29.16
N PHE A 60 -8.63 5.89 -28.93
CA PHE A 60 -8.11 4.69 -29.61
C PHE A 60 -8.32 4.76 -31.13
#